data_AF-A0A7S3MWF4-F1
#
_entry.id   AF-A0A7S3MWF4-F1
#
_cell.length_a   1.000
_cell.length_b   1.000
_cell.length_c   1.000
_cell.angle_alpha   90.00
_cell.angle_beta   90.00
_cell.angle_gamma   90.00
#
_symmetry.space_group_name_H-M   'P 1'
#
loop_
_entity.id
_entity.type
_entity.pdbx_description
1 polymer ?
#
loop_
_entity_poly.entity_id
_entity_poly.type
_entity_poly.pdbx_seq_one_letter_code
_entity_poly.pdbx_strand_id
1 'polypeptide(L)'
;MSMVGYILGLGDRHPSNILLDRYSGKIVHIDFGDCFESAMRREKYPEKIPFRLTRMLQKAMEVSGIEGNFRNTCENTLRVMRANKDSLLAIMEAFVYDPLLSFRLLNLKALMKNKDDQQQGVVPEAPEPNSNSQSKAIGKAAENIIGHIKQKVQ
;
A
#
# COMPACT_ATOMS: atom_id res chain seq x y z
N MET A 1 11.21 5.62 4.93
CA MET A 1 10.05 5.12 4.14
C MET A 1 9.64 3.69 4.49
N SER A 2 10.55 2.75 4.79
CA SER A 2 10.18 1.33 5.02
C SER A 2 9.10 1.09 6.07
N MET A 3 9.23 1.66 7.28
CA MET A 3 8.25 1.46 8.36
C MET A 3 6.90 2.13 8.06
N VAL A 4 6.93 3.33 7.49
CA VAL A 4 5.72 4.06 7.06
C VAL A 4 4.99 3.27 5.96
N GLY A 5 5.73 2.80 4.95
CA GLY A 5 5.18 2.01 3.87
C GLY A 5 4.59 0.68 4.34
N TYR A 6 5.22 0.03 5.33
CA TYR A 6 4.68 -1.16 5.96
C TYR A 6 3.33 -0.90 6.65
N ILE A 7 3.23 0.16 7.44
CA ILE A 7 1.99 0.52 8.16
C ILE A 7 0.87 0.84 7.16
N LEU A 8 1.16 1.65 6.14
CA LEU A 8 0.19 2.03 5.10
C LEU A 8 -0.14 0.89 4.12
N GLY A 9 0.70 -0.15 4.05
CA GLY A 9 0.57 -1.23 3.08
C GLY A 9 0.92 -0.77 1.66
N LEU A 10 1.98 0.02 1.50
CA LEU A 10 2.49 0.41 0.19
C LEU A 10 3.15 -0.78 -0.52
N GLY A 11 2.65 -1.10 -1.71
CA GLY A 11 3.18 -2.12 -2.62
C GLY A 11 3.85 -1.51 -3.85
N ASP A 12 4.25 -2.37 -4.79
CA ASP A 12 4.84 -2.01 -6.08
C ASP A 12 6.12 -1.15 -5.94
N ARG A 13 6.97 -1.52 -4.98
CA ARG A 13 8.26 -0.84 -4.73
C ARG A 13 9.34 -1.46 -5.61
N HIS A 14 9.17 -1.37 -6.93
CA HIS A 14 10.23 -1.70 -7.90
C HIS A 14 11.24 -0.53 -8.03
N PRO A 15 12.44 -0.75 -8.60
CA PRO A 15 13.47 0.28 -8.69
C PRO A 15 13.01 1.59 -9.35
N SER A 16 12.15 1.54 -10.36
CA SER A 16 11.63 2.76 -11.00
C SER A 16 10.73 3.62 -10.10
N ASN A 17 10.21 3.07 -9.01
CA ASN A 17 9.41 3.80 -8.01
C ASN A 17 10.25 4.28 -6.81
N ILE A 18 11.58 4.19 -6.92
CA ILE A 18 12.55 4.59 -5.90
C ILE A 18 13.58 5.51 -6.57
N LEU A 19 13.39 6.82 -6.38
CA LEU A 19 14.31 7.83 -6.86
C LEU A 19 15.42 8.07 -5.84
N LEU A 20 16.66 8.20 -6.31
CA LEU A 20 17.82 8.59 -5.51
C LEU A 20 18.25 9.99 -5.95
N ASP A 21 18.21 10.95 -5.03
CA ASP A 21 18.85 12.24 -5.25
C ASP A 21 20.37 12.05 -5.18
N ARG A 22 21.05 12.36 -6.28
CA ARG A 22 22.51 12.18 -6.41
C ARG A 22 23.31 13.17 -5.56
N TYR A 23 22.74 14.33 -5.22
CA TYR A 23 23.46 15.33 -4.44
C TYR A 23 23.33 15.09 -2.95
N SER A 24 22.10 14.86 -2.45
CA SER A 24 21.88 14.64 -1.01
C SER A 24 21.92 13.17 -0.58
N GLY A 25 21.91 12.22 -1.51
CA GLY A 25 21.80 10.78 -1.21
C GLY A 25 20.43 10.36 -0.68
N LYS A 26 19.43 11.25 -0.67
CA LYS A 26 18.09 10.96 -0.17
C LYS A 26 17.31 10.09 -1.14
N ILE A 27 16.52 9.18 -0.59
CA ILE A 27 15.62 8.31 -1.34
C ILE A 27 14.20 8.88 -1.30
N VAL A 28 13.58 9.03 -2.46
CA VAL A 28 12.20 9.50 -2.64
C VAL A 28 11.39 8.39 -3.29
N HIS A 29 10.27 8.03 -2.67
CA HIS A 29 9.32 7.10 -3.27
C HIS A 29 8.35 7.89 -4.15
N ILE A 30 8.07 7.39 -5.34
CA ILE A 30 7.07 7.95 -6.26
C ILE A 30 6.04 6.88 -6.60
N ASP A 31 4.95 7.30 -7.24
CA ASP A 31 3.83 6.45 -7.65
C ASP A 31 3.24 5.63 -6.49
N PHE A 32 2.16 6.13 -5.88
CA PHE A 32 1.50 5.48 -4.74
C PHE A 32 0.20 4.78 -5.15
N GLY A 33 0.09 4.34 -6.40
CA GLY A 33 -1.10 3.64 -6.92
C GLY A 33 -1.46 2.38 -6.13
N ASP A 34 -0.45 1.69 -5.58
CA ASP A 34 -0.62 0.50 -4.76
C ASP A 34 -0.45 0.77 -3.27
N CYS A 35 -1.55 1.10 -2.62
CA CYS A 35 -1.64 1.33 -1.18
C CYS A 35 -2.63 0.36 -0.52
N PHE A 36 -2.62 0.34 0.82
CA PHE A 36 -3.55 -0.47 1.61
C PHE A 36 -3.50 -1.97 1.29
N GLU A 37 -2.30 -2.49 1.03
CA GLU A 37 -2.06 -3.91 0.73
C GLU A 37 -2.75 -4.40 -0.55
N SER A 38 -3.05 -3.49 -1.49
CA SER A 38 -3.59 -3.85 -2.81
C SER A 38 -2.69 -4.88 -3.51
N ALA A 39 -1.37 -4.67 -3.50
CA ALA A 39 -0.38 -5.54 -4.13
C ALA A 39 -0.27 -6.92 -3.47
N MET A 40 -0.51 -7.02 -2.16
CA MET A 40 -0.46 -8.28 -1.41
C MET A 40 -1.70 -9.14 -1.68
N ARG A 41 -2.85 -8.50 -1.95
CA ARG A 41 -4.15 -9.15 -2.18
C ARG A 41 -4.45 -9.44 -3.65
N ARG A 42 -3.48 -9.22 -4.55
CA ARG A 42 -3.62 -9.58 -5.97
C ARG A 42 -3.62 -11.09 -6.15
N GLU A 43 -4.40 -11.55 -7.12
CA GLU A 43 -4.46 -12.96 -7.50
C GLU A 43 -3.16 -13.41 -8.19
N LYS A 44 -2.60 -12.57 -9.07
CA LYS A 44 -1.37 -12.86 -9.81
C LYS A 44 -0.18 -12.14 -9.19
N TYR A 45 0.91 -12.89 -8.95
CA TYR A 45 2.19 -12.40 -8.41
C TYR A 45 2.04 -11.47 -7.18
N PRO A 46 1.47 -11.95 -6.07
CA PRO A 46 1.28 -11.12 -4.88
C PRO A 46 2.62 -10.70 -4.28
N GLU A 47 2.72 -9.42 -3.91
CA GLU A 47 3.87 -8.90 -3.17
C GLU A 47 3.72 -9.22 -1.68
N LYS A 48 4.38 -10.29 -1.22
CA LYS A 48 4.31 -10.75 0.18
C LYS A 48 5.32 -10.08 1.11
N ILE A 49 6.27 -9.31 0.57
CA ILE A 49 7.28 -8.62 1.37
C ILE A 49 6.75 -7.27 1.88
N PRO A 50 7.05 -6.88 3.13
CA PRO A 50 6.50 -5.67 3.73
C PRO A 50 7.11 -4.37 3.16
N PHE A 51 8.36 -4.44 2.69
CA PHE A 51 9.05 -3.35 2.01
C PHE A 51 10.28 -3.91 1.27
N ARG A 52 10.80 -3.15 0.31
CA ARG A 52 11.99 -3.52 -0.45
C ARG A 52 13.27 -3.33 0.39
N LEU A 53 13.95 -4.43 0.70
CA LEU A 53 15.29 -4.41 1.32
C LEU A 53 16.20 -5.45 0.66
N THR A 54 16.57 -5.19 -0.60
CA THR A 54 17.40 -6.11 -1.40
C THR A 54 18.87 -6.07 -0.96
N ARG A 55 19.65 -7.05 -1.43
CA ARG A 55 21.11 -7.12 -1.22
C ARG A 55 21.85 -5.84 -1.60
N MET A 56 21.41 -5.13 -2.64
CA MET A 56 22.03 -3.85 -3.03
C MET A 56 21.83 -2.78 -1.97
N LEU A 57 20.62 -2.65 -1.42
CA LEU A 57 20.31 -1.70 -0.36
C LEU A 57 21.02 -2.05 0.95
N GLN A 58 21.12 -3.35 1.27
CA GLN A 58 21.86 -3.79 2.46
C GLN A 58 23.37 -3.52 2.32
N LYS A 59 23.96 -3.78 1.15
CA LYS A 59 25.38 -3.50 0.90
C LYS A 59 25.71 -2.00 0.96
N ALA A 60 24.77 -1.14 0.60
CA ALA A 60 24.94 0.32 0.71
C ALA A 60 25.01 0.81 2.17
N MET A 61 24.66 -0.02 3.15
CA MET A 61 24.79 0.29 4.59
C MET A 61 26.16 -0.10 5.17
N GLU A 62 27.06 -0.60 4.31
CA GLU A 62 28.47 -0.93 4.60
C GLU A 62 28.65 -1.75 5.89
N VAL A 63 29.62 -1.35 6.73
CA VAL A 63 30.06 -2.06 7.94
C VAL A 63 28.97 -2.28 8.98
N SER A 64 27.99 -1.37 9.06
CA SER A 64 26.91 -1.45 10.05
C SER A 64 25.75 -2.34 9.58
N GLY A 65 25.65 -2.59 8.26
CA GLY A 65 24.57 -3.37 7.67
C GLY A 65 23.18 -2.92 8.16
N ILE A 66 22.30 -3.90 8.40
CA ILE A 66 20.94 -3.66 8.88
C ILE A 66 20.87 -3.38 10.39
N GLU A 67 21.84 -3.86 11.17
CA GLU A 67 21.82 -3.85 12.64
C GLU A 67 22.19 -2.49 13.24
N GLY A 68 22.87 -1.62 12.48
CA GLY A 68 23.24 -0.29 12.97
C GLY A 68 22.13 0.75 12.79
N ASN A 69 22.46 1.83 12.07
CA ASN A 69 21.57 2.99 11.91
C ASN A 69 20.21 2.62 11.33
N PHE A 70 20.14 1.62 10.46
CA PHE A 70 18.89 1.19 9.84
C PHE A 70 17.89 0.66 10.88
N ARG A 71 18.27 -0.34 11.69
CA ARG A 71 17.42 -0.91 12.75
C ARG A 71 17.00 0.16 13.75
N ASN A 72 17.95 0.94 14.28
CA ASN A 72 17.65 1.98 15.28
C ASN A 72 16.66 3.03 14.74
N THR A 73 16.86 3.46 13.48
CA THR A 73 15.92 4.39 12.82
C THR A 73 14.54 3.76 12.62
N CYS A 74 14.48 2.46 12.28
CA CYS A 74 13.22 1.74 12.14
C CYS A 74 12.45 1.66 13.46
N GLU A 75 13.13 1.29 14.55
CA GLU A 75 12.55 1.19 15.89
C GLU A 75 12.03 2.54 16.39
N ASN A 76 12.82 3.61 16.24
CA ASN A 76 12.39 4.95 16.62
C ASN A 76 11.21 5.44 15.78
N THR A 77 11.23 5.20 14.46
CA THR A 77 10.12 5.56 13.58
C THR A 77 8.83 4.84 13.98
N LEU A 78 8.90 3.51 14.19
CA LEU A 78 7.74 2.73 14.64
C LEU A 78 7.24 3.18 16.01
N ARG A 79 8.13 3.48 16.95
CA ARG A 79 7.78 4.00 18.27
C ARG A 79 6.98 5.30 18.17
N VAL A 80 7.46 6.26 17.39
CA VAL A 80 6.76 7.54 17.19
C VAL A 80 5.42 7.33 16.50
N MET A 81 5.34 6.48 15.48
CA MET A 81 4.08 6.19 14.78
C MET A 81 3.05 5.53 15.70
N ARG A 82 3.45 4.55 16.52
CA ARG A 82 2.57 3.89 17.50
C ARG A 82 2.11 4.82 18.61
N ALA A 83 3.00 5.70 19.10
CA ALA A 83 2.64 6.72 20.09
C ALA A 83 1.60 7.71 19.57
N ASN A 84 1.57 7.96 18.25
CA ASN A 84 0.65 8.88 17.59
C ASN A 84 -0.39 8.15 16.72
N LYS A 85 -0.75 6.91 17.10
CA LYS A 85 -1.65 6.05 16.31
C LYS A 85 -3.03 6.68 16.07
N ASP A 86 -3.56 7.43 17.03
CA ASP A 86 -4.91 7.99 16.94
C ASP A 86 -4.97 9.08 15.85
N SER A 87 -3.95 9.94 15.77
CA SER A 87 -3.81 10.92 14.69
C SER A 87 -3.64 10.24 13.33
N LEU A 88 -2.85 9.17 13.26
CA LEU A 88 -2.65 8.42 12.02
C LEU A 88 -3.97 7.76 11.56
N LEU A 89 -4.68 7.10 12.46
CA LEU A 89 -5.96 6.45 12.17
C LEU A 89 -7.02 7.46 11.73
N ALA A 90 -7.10 8.63 12.37
CA ALA A 90 -8.03 9.68 11.97
C ALA A 90 -7.77 10.16 10.52
N ILE A 91 -6.51 10.36 10.13
CA ILE A 91 -6.15 10.73 8.76
C ILE A 91 -6.52 9.60 7.79
N MET A 92 -6.19 8.35 8.13
CA MET A 92 -6.50 7.19 7.29
C MET A 92 -8.02 6.98 7.11
N GLU A 93 -8.80 7.16 8.17
CA GLU A 93 -10.26 7.12 8.11
C GLU A 93 -10.79 8.16 7.12
N ALA A 94 -10.35 9.41 7.23
CA ALA A 94 -10.74 10.46 6.30
C ALA A 94 -10.37 10.12 4.83
N PHE A 95 -9.19 9.54 4.59
CA PHE A 95 -8.74 9.14 3.25
C PHE A 95 -9.55 8.00 2.66
N VAL A 96 -9.90 6.99 3.46
CA VAL A 96 -10.57 5.79 2.96
C VAL A 96 -12.07 6.05 2.72
N TYR A 97 -12.68 6.93 3.50
CA TYR A 97 -14.06 7.37 3.26
C TYR A 97 -14.21 8.38 2.12
N ASP A 98 -13.10 8.85 1.51
CA ASP A 98 -13.17 9.67 0.30
C ASP A 98 -13.75 8.84 -0.88
N PRO A 99 -14.89 9.27 -1.46
CA PRO A 99 -15.53 8.59 -2.58
C PRO A 99 -14.58 8.35 -3.76
N LEU A 100 -13.71 9.31 -4.07
CA LEU A 100 -12.82 9.26 -5.24
C LEU A 100 -11.74 8.17 -5.10
N LEU A 101 -11.31 7.91 -3.86
CA LEU A 101 -10.35 6.84 -3.56
C LEU A 101 -11.03 5.47 -3.60
N SER A 102 -12.23 5.39 -3.03
CA SER A 102 -13.06 4.18 -2.99
C SER A 102 -13.41 3.67 -4.39
N PHE A 103 -13.74 4.57 -5.33
CA PHE A 103 -13.99 4.21 -6.71
C PHE A 103 -12.77 3.61 -7.41
N ARG A 104 -11.54 4.08 -7.14
CA ARG A 104 -10.33 3.49 -7.72
C ARG A 104 -10.03 2.10 -7.16
N LEU A 105 -10.19 1.89 -5.85
CA LEU A 105 -10.00 0.57 -5.22
C LEU A 105 -11.00 -0.47 -5.73
N LEU A 106 -12.24 -0.06 -6.02
CA LEU A 106 -13.26 -0.93 -6.62
C LEU A 106 -13.03 -1.15 -8.12
N ASN A 107 -12.69 -0.11 -8.88
CA ASN A 107 -12.45 -0.22 -10.31
C ASN A 107 -11.24 -1.11 -10.62
N LEU A 108 -10.22 -1.14 -9.75
CA LEU A 108 -9.11 -2.10 -9.89
C LEU A 108 -9.60 -3.55 -9.77
N LYS A 109 -10.52 -3.85 -8.84
CA LYS A 109 -11.13 -5.20 -8.77
C LYS A 109 -11.94 -5.54 -10.01
N ALA A 110 -12.69 -4.58 -10.55
CA ALA A 110 -13.50 -4.78 -11.77
C ALA A 110 -12.62 -4.96 -13.03
N LEU A 111 -11.56 -4.15 -13.17
CA LEU A 111 -10.61 -4.23 -14.28
C LEU A 111 -9.75 -5.50 -14.24
N MET A 112 -9.44 -6.00 -13.04
CA MET A 112 -8.72 -7.27 -12.88
C MET A 112 -9.60 -8.47 -13.21
N LYS A 113 -10.87 -8.48 -12.74
CA LYS A 113 -11.82 -9.55 -13.06
C LYS A 113 -12.08 -9.66 -14.57
N ASN A 114 -12.17 -8.53 -15.27
CA ASN A 114 -12.39 -8.52 -16.71
C ASN A 114 -11.19 -8.99 -17.55
N LYS A 115 -9.97 -9.05 -16.99
CA LYS A 115 -8.79 -9.56 -17.71
C LYS A 115 -8.69 -11.08 -17.70
N ASP A 116 -9.23 -11.73 -16.68
CA ASP A 116 -9.23 -13.19 -16.57
C ASP A 116 -10.39 -13.84 -17.37
N ASP A 117 -11.46 -13.08 -17.64
CA ASP A 117 -12.60 -13.54 -18.46
C ASP A 117 -12.39 -13.35 -19.99
N GLN A 118 -11.32 -12.68 -20.44
CA GLN A 118 -11.07 -12.40 -21.87
C GLN A 118 -10.33 -13.53 -22.63
N GLN A 119 -10.61 -14.79 -22.30
CA GLN A 119 -10.34 -15.93 -23.20
C GLN A 119 -11.56 -16.42 -23.97
N GLN A 120 -12.74 -15.80 -23.84
CA GLN A 120 -13.86 -16.03 -24.76
C GLN A 120 -14.48 -14.71 -25.20
N GLY A 121 -14.41 -14.44 -26.50
CA GLY A 121 -14.90 -13.21 -27.10
C GLY A 121 -16.42 -13.13 -27.05
N VAL A 122 -16.95 -12.33 -26.13
CA VAL A 122 -18.23 -11.60 -26.24
C VAL A 122 -18.05 -10.35 -25.39
N VAL A 123 -18.32 -9.16 -25.95
CA VAL A 123 -18.38 -7.91 -25.19
C VAL A 123 -19.70 -7.88 -24.42
N PRO A 124 -19.74 -7.97 -23.07
CA PRO A 124 -20.98 -7.80 -22.34
C PRO A 124 -21.16 -6.31 -22.02
N GLU A 125 -22.34 -5.81 -22.37
CA GLU A 125 -22.86 -4.50 -21.98
C GLU A 125 -22.78 -4.33 -20.46
N ALA A 126 -22.26 -3.19 -20.00
CA ALA A 126 -22.01 -2.92 -18.59
C ALA A 126 -23.34 -2.92 -17.81
N PRO A 127 -23.49 -3.72 -16.73
CA PRO A 127 -24.68 -3.64 -15.90
C PRO A 127 -24.65 -2.33 -15.10
N GLU A 128 -25.69 -1.51 -15.25
CA GLU A 128 -25.98 -0.33 -14.44
C GLU A 128 -25.86 -0.68 -12.94
N PRO A 129 -24.93 -0.06 -12.19
CA PRO A 129 -24.68 -0.46 -10.81
C PRO A 129 -25.72 0.13 -9.87
N ASN A 130 -26.38 -0.75 -9.11
CA ASN A 130 -27.30 -0.39 -8.05
C ASN A 130 -26.53 0.33 -6.91
N SER A 131 -26.69 1.66 -6.79
CA SER A 131 -25.85 2.56 -5.97
C SER A 131 -25.78 2.20 -4.47
N ASN A 132 -26.81 1.53 -3.93
CA ASN A 132 -26.88 1.13 -2.53
C ASN A 132 -26.00 -0.09 -2.18
N SER A 133 -25.86 -1.06 -3.08
CA SER A 133 -25.05 -2.25 -2.81
C SER A 133 -23.56 -1.94 -2.91
N GLN A 134 -23.18 -1.06 -3.83
CA GLN A 134 -21.81 -0.55 -3.95
C GLN A 134 -21.39 0.25 -2.73
N SER A 135 -22.23 1.16 -2.25
CA SER A 135 -21.93 1.98 -1.05
C SER A 135 -21.68 1.12 0.19
N LYS A 136 -22.46 0.05 0.40
CA LYS A 136 -22.23 -0.92 1.49
C LYS A 136 -20.92 -1.71 1.32
N ALA A 137 -20.58 -2.11 0.09
CA ALA A 137 -19.35 -2.85 -0.17
C ALA A 137 -18.10 -1.99 0.07
N ILE A 138 -18.17 -0.70 -0.25
CA ILE A 138 -17.12 0.28 0.00
C ILE A 138 -16.88 0.43 1.50
N GLY A 139 -17.94 0.68 2.29
CA GLY A 139 -17.83 0.82 3.74
C GLY A 139 -17.18 -0.41 4.40
N LYS A 140 -17.58 -1.62 3.99
CA LYS A 140 -16.98 -2.85 4.51
C LYS A 140 -15.50 -3.02 4.11
N ALA A 141 -15.14 -2.61 2.89
CA ALA A 141 -13.74 -2.63 2.45
C ALA A 141 -12.89 -1.63 3.22
N ALA A 142 -13.46 -0.45 3.51
CA ALA A 142 -12.83 0.60 4.29
C ALA A 142 -12.51 0.16 5.73
N GLU A 143 -13.51 -0.40 6.42
CA GLU A 143 -13.36 -0.94 7.77
C GLU A 143 -12.28 -2.02 7.84
N ASN A 144 -12.23 -2.91 6.84
CA ASN A 144 -11.19 -3.94 6.77
C ASN A 144 -9.78 -3.36 6.64
N ILE A 145 -9.60 -2.33 5.80
CA ILE A 145 -8.30 -1.65 5.61
C ILE A 145 -7.88 -0.97 6.92
N ILE A 146 -8.77 -0.19 7.53
CA ILE A 146 -8.49 0.50 8.79
C ILE A 146 -8.18 -0.50 9.89
N GLY A 147 -8.92 -1.63 9.95
CA GLY A 147 -8.66 -2.72 10.89
C GLY A 147 -7.25 -3.30 10.77
N HIS A 148 -6.75 -3.52 9.55
CA HIS A 148 -5.39 -4.00 9.32
C HIS A 148 -4.33 -2.97 9.74
N ILE A 149 -4.53 -1.68 9.40
CA ILE A 149 -3.62 -0.61 9.82
C ILE A 149 -3.58 -0.52 11.35
N LYS A 150 -4.75 -0.60 12.00
CA LYS A 150 -4.90 -0.58 13.46
C LYS A 150 -4.10 -1.70 14.14
N GLN A 151 -4.09 -2.90 13.57
CA GLN A 151 -3.28 -4.02 14.07
C GLN A 151 -1.77 -3.75 13.97
N LYS A 152 -1.32 -3.07 12.91
CA LYS A 152 0.12 -2.75 12.73
C LYS A 152 0.62 -1.66 13.68
N VAL A 153 -0.26 -0.75 14.09
CA VAL A 153 0.05 0.37 15.00
C VAL A 153 -0.30 0.09 16.46
N GLN A 154 -0.81 -1.10 16.77
CA GLN A 154 -0.89 -1.62 18.13
C GLN A 154 0.50 -1.99 18.68
#